data_AF-U7NGW8-F1
#
_entry.id   AF-U7NGW8-F1
#
_cell.length_a   1.000
_cell.length_b   1.000
_cell.length_c   1.000
_cell.angle_alpha   90.00
_cell.angle_beta   90.00
_cell.angle_gamma   90.00
#
_symmetry.space_group_name_H-M   'P 1'
#
loop_
_entity.id
_entity.type
_entity.pdbx_description
1 polymer ?
#
loop_
_entity_poly.entity_id
_entity_poly.type
_entity_poly.pdbx_seq_one_letter_code
_entity_poly.pdbx_strand_id
1 'polypeptide(L)'
;MDDYLLTFETDEEGEQVFVHGDPAGLEYFAKQLLEIAGKAKAGDFPHEHYFTNEWGGNELSSEQQSEKGRLINHVKVYGWPTVDGGKPYSKT
;
A
#
# COMPACT_ATOMS: atom_id res chain seq x y z
N MET A 1 15.89 5.25 -12.43
CA MET A 1 15.51 6.28 -11.45
C MET A 1 14.02 6.15 -11.32
N ASP A 2 13.54 5.87 -10.13
CA ASP A 2 12.11 5.84 -9.89
C ASP A 2 11.58 7.26 -10.10
N ASP A 3 10.52 7.40 -10.90
CA ASP A 3 9.99 8.70 -11.33
C ASP A 3 9.34 9.50 -10.18
N TYR A 4 9.28 8.93 -8.97
CA TYR A 4 8.69 9.50 -7.78
C TYR A 4 9.22 8.84 -6.50
N LEU A 5 8.95 9.46 -5.34
CA LEU A 5 9.20 8.88 -4.02
C LEU A 5 7.88 8.34 -3.46
N LEU A 6 7.86 7.05 -3.10
CA LEU A 6 6.79 6.46 -2.28
C LEU A 6 7.38 5.35 -1.40
N THR A 7 7.47 5.58 -0.09
CA THR A 7 8.03 4.63 0.86
C THR A 7 7.02 4.36 1.96
N PHE A 8 6.93 3.09 2.37
CA PHE A 8 6.19 2.69 3.56
C PHE A 8 7.17 2.24 4.63
N GLU A 9 6.97 2.73 5.84
CA GLU A 9 7.76 2.35 7.00
C GLU A 9 6.84 2.01 8.16
N THR A 10 7.34 1.25 9.13
CA THR A 10 6.74 1.21 10.46
C THR A 10 7.64 1.90 11.48
N ASP A 11 7.10 2.24 12.64
CA ASP A 11 7.96 2.44 13.81
C ASP A 11 8.66 1.13 14.22
N GLU A 12 9.54 1.21 15.21
CA GLU A 12 10.29 0.05 15.69
C GLU A 12 9.39 -1.06 16.27
N GLU A 13 8.20 -0.71 16.75
CA GLU A 13 7.26 -1.63 17.38
C GLU A 13 6.25 -2.22 16.37
N GLY A 14 6.10 -1.60 15.20
CA GLY A 14 5.13 -2.00 14.18
C GLY A 14 3.72 -1.47 14.45
N GLU A 15 3.55 -0.49 15.34
CA GLU A 15 2.24 0.04 15.75
C GLU A 15 1.78 1.18 14.86
N GLN A 16 2.72 1.93 14.29
CA GLN A 16 2.45 3.02 13.36
C GLN A 16 3.01 2.70 11.99
N VAL A 17 2.24 3.04 10.95
CA VAL A 17 2.70 3.03 9.56
C VAL A 17 2.91 4.47 9.11
N PHE A 18 4.10 4.75 8.59
CA PHE A 18 4.43 6.01 7.95
C PHE A 18 4.38 5.84 6.44
N VAL A 19 3.65 6.72 5.77
CA VAL A 19 3.62 6.81 4.31
C VAL A 19 4.37 8.06 3.92
N HIS A 20 5.54 7.87 3.31
CA HIS A 20 6.36 8.95 2.79
C HIS A 20 6.18 9.02 1.28
N GLY A 21 5.98 10.21 0.74
CA GLY A 21 5.99 10.37 -0.69
C GLY A 21 6.16 11.82 -1.10
N ASP A 22 6.74 12.02 -2.27
CA ASP A 22 6.69 13.31 -2.95
C ASP A 22 5.32 13.49 -3.62
N PRO A 23 5.02 14.65 -4.23
CA PRO A 23 3.72 14.87 -4.86
C PRO A 23 3.35 13.79 -5.88
N ALA A 24 4.29 13.38 -6.73
CA ALA A 24 4.04 12.38 -7.77
C ALA A 24 3.75 10.99 -7.20
N GLY A 25 4.47 10.56 -6.15
CA GLY A 25 4.27 9.26 -5.52
C GLY A 25 2.96 9.19 -4.74
N LEU A 26 2.58 10.28 -4.07
CA LEU A 26 1.28 10.38 -3.39
C LEU A 26 0.12 10.41 -4.38
N GLU A 27 0.26 11.13 -5.51
CA GLU A 27 -0.75 11.14 -6.59
C GLU A 27 -0.90 9.75 -7.24
N TYR A 28 0.21 9.06 -7.49
CA TYR A 28 0.21 7.68 -7.97
C TYR A 28 -0.55 6.79 -6.99
N PHE A 29 -0.20 6.80 -5.70
CA PHE A 29 -0.84 5.95 -4.71
C PHE A 29 -2.33 6.24 -4.56
N ALA A 30 -2.72 7.52 -4.55
CA ALA A 30 -4.12 7.93 -4.51
C ALA A 30 -4.92 7.38 -5.69
N LYS A 31 -4.35 7.43 -6.90
CA LYS A 31 -4.98 6.84 -8.10
C LYS A 31 -5.20 5.33 -7.93
N GLN A 32 -4.20 4.61 -7.42
CA GLN A 32 -4.32 3.17 -7.19
C GLN A 32 -5.40 2.84 -6.16
N LEU A 33 -5.50 3.61 -5.08
CA LEU A 33 -6.57 3.47 -4.10
C LEU A 33 -7.96 3.70 -4.70
N LEU A 34 -8.11 4.68 -5.59
CA LEU A 34 -9.37 4.95 -6.29
C LEU A 34 -9.77 3.81 -7.24
N GLU A 35 -8.81 3.19 -7.93
CA GLU A 35 -9.05 2.03 -8.80
C GLU A 35 -9.54 0.82 -8.00
N ILE A 36 -8.86 0.52 -6.87
CA ILE A 36 -9.25 -0.56 -5.94
C ILE A 36 -10.66 -0.29 -5.37
N ALA A 37 -10.92 0.94 -4.93
CA ALA A 37 -12.23 1.33 -4.42
C ALA A 37 -13.33 1.21 -5.48
N GLY A 38 -13.04 1.56 -6.74
CA GLY A 38 -13.96 1.41 -7.86
C GLY A 38 -14.36 -0.05 -8.11
N LYS A 39 -13.38 -0.96 -8.17
CA LYS A 39 -13.60 -2.41 -8.28
C LYS A 39 -14.41 -2.95 -7.10
N ALA A 40 -14.03 -2.61 -5.86
CA ALA A 40 -14.74 -3.02 -4.66
C ALA A 40 -16.21 -2.53 -4.65
N LYS A 41 -16.46 -1.29 -5.09
CA LYS A 41 -17.81 -0.74 -5.21
C LYS A 41 -18.67 -1.49 -6.25
N ALA A 42 -18.04 -2.09 -7.27
CA ALA A 42 -18.72 -2.94 -8.24
C ALA A 42 -19.06 -4.34 -7.71
N GLY A 43 -18.67 -4.66 -6.47
CA GLY A 43 -18.89 -5.97 -5.86
C GLY A 43 -17.72 -6.93 -6.00
N ASP A 44 -16.61 -6.50 -6.61
CA ASP A 44 -15.39 -7.31 -6.69
C ASP A 44 -14.62 -7.30 -5.36
N PHE A 45 -13.63 -8.20 -5.27
CA PHE A 45 -12.74 -8.34 -4.12
C PHE A 45 -11.28 -8.14 -4.54
N PRO A 46 -10.92 -6.94 -5.05
CA PRO A 46 -9.58 -6.69 -5.55
C PRO A 46 -8.55 -6.68 -4.43
N HIS A 47 -7.31 -7.01 -4.78
CA HIS A 47 -6.15 -6.67 -3.97
C HIS A 47 -4.99 -6.36 -4.90
N GLU A 48 -4.16 -5.42 -4.51
CA GLU A 48 -2.97 -5.03 -5.26
C GLU A 48 -1.74 -5.12 -4.35
N HIS A 49 -0.59 -5.36 -4.97
CA HIS A 49 0.69 -5.52 -4.32
C HIS A 49 1.64 -4.42 -4.80
N TYR A 50 2.37 -3.82 -3.87
CA TYR A 50 3.39 -2.82 -4.14
C TYR A 50 4.69 -3.30 -3.52
N PHE A 51 5.77 -3.33 -4.30
CA PHE A 51 7.06 -3.83 -3.84
C PHE A 51 8.18 -2.83 -4.07
N THR A 52 9.22 -2.96 -3.24
CA THR A 52 10.54 -2.35 -3.50
C THR A 52 11.31 -3.15 -4.55
N ASN A 53 12.39 -2.56 -5.07
CA ASN A 53 13.24 -3.18 -6.09
C ASN A 53 13.85 -4.52 -5.64
N GLU A 54 14.29 -4.59 -4.39
CA GLU A 54 14.87 -5.80 -3.78
C GLU A 54 13.88 -6.96 -3.73
N TRP A 55 12.58 -6.67 -3.80
CA TRP A 55 11.49 -7.65 -3.80
C TRP A 55 10.84 -7.80 -5.19
N GLY A 56 11.46 -7.23 -6.23
CA GLY A 56 11.09 -7.44 -7.62
C GLY A 56 9.98 -6.53 -8.15
N GLY A 57 9.65 -5.44 -7.46
CA GLY A 57 8.78 -4.40 -8.00
C GLY A 57 9.48 -3.05 -8.14
N ASN A 58 8.71 -2.04 -8.47
CA ASN A 58 9.20 -0.67 -8.67
C ASN A 58 8.17 0.37 -8.23
N GLU A 59 7.15 -0.06 -7.48
CA GLU A 59 6.08 0.81 -7.04
C GLU A 59 6.46 1.56 -5.76
N LEU A 60 7.36 0.98 -4.95
CA LEU A 60 7.87 1.55 -3.71
C LEU A 60 9.37 1.85 -3.83
N SER A 61 9.79 2.96 -3.25
CA SER A 61 11.20 3.29 -3.10
C SER A 61 11.88 2.36 -2.09
N SER A 62 13.08 1.92 -2.43
CA SER A 62 13.97 1.12 -1.58
C SER A 62 14.73 1.95 -0.55
N GLU A 63 14.58 3.28 -0.57
CA GLU A 63 15.26 4.18 0.36
C GLU A 63 14.42 4.44 1.61
N GLN A 64 15.02 4.23 2.78
CA GLN A 64 14.43 4.58 4.06
C GLN A 64 14.54 6.10 4.30
N GLN A 65 13.44 6.69 4.76
CA GLN A 65 13.23 8.13 4.95
C GLN A 65 13.38 8.57 6.40
N SER A 66 13.19 7.67 7.38
CA SER A 66 13.36 7.98 8.80
C SER A 66 14.57 7.28 9.42
N GLU A 67 15.17 7.89 10.45
CA GLU A 67 16.33 7.30 11.15
C GLU A 67 15.97 6.07 11.99
N LYS A 68 14.72 5.99 12.47
CA LYS A 68 14.27 4.98 13.45
C LYS A 68 13.19 4.04 12.92
N GLY A 69 12.64 4.32 11.74
CA GLY A 69 11.64 3.47 11.13
C GLY A 69 12.25 2.17 10.60
N ARG A 70 11.36 1.28 10.18
CA ARG A 70 11.69 0.05 9.46
C ARG A 70 11.03 0.07 8.10
N LEU A 71 11.84 0.02 7.05
CA LEU A 71 11.37 -0.06 5.67
C LEU A 71 10.46 -1.29 5.44
N ILE A 72 9.31 -1.07 4.80
CA ILE A 72 8.38 -2.11 4.37
C ILE A 72 8.60 -2.40 2.89
N ASN A 73 9.09 -3.60 2.57
CA ASN A 73 9.35 -4.01 1.18
C ASN A 73 8.10 -4.48 0.41
N HIS A 74 7.00 -4.77 1.12
CA HIS A 74 5.77 -5.28 0.50
C HIS A 74 4.54 -4.71 1.20
N VAL A 75 3.77 -3.91 0.47
CA VAL A 75 2.46 -3.41 0.89
C VAL A 75 1.38 -4.12 0.10
N LYS A 76 0.32 -4.57 0.78
CA LYS A 76 -0.90 -5.08 0.16
C LYS A 76 -2.05 -4.18 0.51
N VAL A 77 -2.82 -3.79 -0.51
CA VAL A 77 -4.08 -3.07 -0.32
C VAL A 77 -5.21 -3.95 -0.80
N TYR A 78 -6.19 -4.18 0.07
CA TYR A 78 -7.38 -4.97 -0.24
C TYR A 78 -8.59 -4.05 -0.37
N GLY A 79 -9.40 -4.24 -1.42
CA GLY A 79 -10.69 -3.60 -1.58
C GLY A 79 -11.80 -4.54 -1.15
N TRP A 80 -12.61 -4.13 -0.18
CA TRP A 80 -13.74 -4.90 0.30
C TRP A 80 -15.06 -4.23 -0.12
N PRO A 81 -16.03 -4.98 -0.66
CA PRO A 81 -17.32 -4.43 -1.09
C PRO A 81 -18.25 -4.09 0.07
N THR A 82 -17.90 -4.48 1.31
CA THR A 82 -18.71 -4.23 2.50
C THR A 82 -17.86 -3.68 3.64
N VAL A 83 -18.53 -3.00 4.59
CA VAL A 83 -17.91 -2.50 5.83
C VAL A 83 -17.41 -3.63 6.74
N ASP A 84 -17.91 -4.86 6.54
CA ASP A 84 -17.45 -6.04 7.28
C ASP A 84 -16.08 -6.53 6.79
N GLY A 85 -15.56 -5.98 5.70
CA GLY A 85 -14.23 -6.26 5.19
C GLY A 85 -14.12 -7.67 4.61
N GLY A 86 -13.08 -8.42 4.99
CA GLY A 86 -12.89 -9.82 4.61
C GLY A 86 -13.82 -10.83 5.32
N LYS A 87 -14.66 -10.38 6.26
CA LYS A 87 -15.56 -11.24 7.05
C LYS A 87 -16.78 -11.85 6.32
N PRO A 88 -17.22 -11.42 5.13
CA PRO A 88 -18.22 -12.16 4.35
C PRO A 88 -17.83 -13.62 4.05
N TYR A 89 -16.54 -13.96 4.19
CA TYR A 89 -15.99 -15.31 3.99
C TYR A 89 -15.77 -16.11 5.28
N SER A 90 -15.95 -15.51 6.47
CA SER A 90 -16.06 -16.28 7.71
C SER A 90 -17.44 -16.96 7.73
N LYS A 91 -17.55 -18.07 6.99
CA LYS A 91 -18.71 -18.95 7.06
C LYS A 91 -18.93 -19.40 8.51
N THR A 92 -20.20 -19.39 8.89
CA THR A 92 -20.79 -20.13 10.01
C THR A 92 -20.51 -21.62 9.88
#